data_AF-A0A2V9AYL0-F1
#
_entry.id   AF-A0A2V9AYL0-F1
#
_cell.length_a   1.000
_cell.length_b   1.000
_cell.length_c   1.000
_cell.angle_alpha   90.00
_cell.angle_beta   90.00
_cell.angle_gamma   90.00
#
_symmetry.space_group_name_H-M   'P 1'
#
loop_
_entity.id
_entity.type
_entity.pdbx_description
1 polymer ?
#
loop_
_entity_poly.entity_id
_entity_poly.type
_entity_poly.pdbx_seq_one_letter_code
_entity_poly.pdbx_strand_id
1 'polypeptide(L)'
;MIITRTPLRISFFGGGTDYPVYYREFGGAVLSTTIDKSCYITCRYLPPFFEYHSRISYSRIENVDDNGAFEHPSVRACLEYLGVVEGVEIHHVAD
;
A
#
# COMPACT_ATOMS: atom_id res chain seq x y z
N MET A 1 -10.25 11.44 8.50
CA MET A 1 -8.96 11.32 7.79
C MET A 1 -8.00 10.60 8.73
N ILE A 2 -7.44 9.49 8.27
CA ILE A 2 -6.45 8.67 8.99
C ILE A 2 -5.15 8.77 8.22
N ILE A 3 -4.03 8.90 8.94
CA ILE A 3 -2.69 8.91 8.36
C ILE A 3 -1.89 7.81 9.02
N THR A 4 -1.25 6.96 8.23
CA THR A 4 -0.29 5.97 8.70
C THR A 4 1.09 6.31 8.19
N ARG A 5 2.11 5.96 8.99
CA ARG A 5 3.52 6.11 8.66
C ARG A 5 4.20 4.76 8.82
N THR A 6 4.84 4.28 7.77
CA THR A 6 5.60 3.03 7.78
C THR A 6 7.07 3.33 7.46
N PRO A 7 8.03 3.00 8.35
CA PRO A 7 9.44 3.28 8.08
C PRO A 7 9.99 2.40 6.96
N LEU A 8 10.85 2.99 6.12
CA LEU A 8 11.66 2.25 5.16
C LEU A 8 12.76 1.48 5.89
N ARG A 9 13.35 0.50 5.22
CA ARG A 9 14.40 -0.36 5.78
C ARG A 9 15.63 -0.49 4.89
N ILE A 10 16.79 -0.66 5.52
CA ILE A 10 18.03 -1.10 4.88
C ILE A 10 18.30 -2.55 5.28
N SER A 11 18.69 -3.36 4.29
CA SER A 11 19.09 -4.75 4.50
C SER A 11 20.60 -4.84 4.70
N PHE A 12 21.05 -5.52 5.75
CA PHE A 12 22.47 -5.78 6.02
C PHE A 12 22.90 -7.16 5.53
N PHE A 13 22.13 -8.20 5.85
CA PHE A 13 22.47 -9.58 5.50
C PHE A 13 21.24 -10.41 5.13
N GLY A 14 21.48 -11.47 4.36
CA GLY A 14 20.50 -12.51 4.08
C GLY A 14 19.44 -12.18 3.01
N GLY A 15 19.50 -10.98 2.41
CA GLY A 15 18.60 -10.62 1.32
C GLY A 15 18.68 -11.62 0.17
N GLY A 16 17.52 -12.11 -0.28
CA GLY A 16 17.42 -13.19 -1.28
C GLY A 16 17.18 -14.56 -0.67
N THR A 17 17.60 -14.80 0.59
CA THR A 17 17.25 -16.05 1.30
C THR A 17 15.76 -16.09 1.65
N ASP A 18 15.08 -14.94 1.69
CA ASP A 18 13.64 -14.77 1.86
C ASP A 18 12.83 -15.02 0.57
N TYR A 19 13.49 -15.37 -0.53
CA TYR A 19 12.80 -15.74 -1.77
C TYR A 19 12.19 -17.15 -1.67
N PRO A 20 10.91 -17.37 -2.06
CA PRO A 20 10.21 -18.64 -1.85
C PRO A 20 10.85 -19.88 -2.46
N VAL A 21 11.63 -19.73 -3.53
CA VAL A 21 12.36 -20.87 -4.12
C VAL A 21 13.50 -21.31 -3.21
N TYR A 22 14.09 -20.42 -2.43
CA TYR A 22 15.23 -20.70 -1.56
C TYR A 22 14.79 -21.16 -0.16
N TYR A 23 13.99 -20.36 0.56
CA TYR A 23 13.69 -20.66 1.97
C TYR A 23 12.88 -21.94 2.17
N ARG A 24 12.12 -22.40 1.17
CA ARG A 24 11.32 -23.62 1.28
C ARG A 24 12.19 -24.88 1.36
N GLU A 25 13.42 -24.83 0.84
CA GLU A 25 14.35 -25.95 0.85
C GLU A 25 15.43 -25.79 1.93
N PHE A 26 16.03 -24.60 2.04
CA PHE A 26 17.23 -24.39 2.87
C PHE A 26 16.95 -23.58 4.15
N GLY A 27 15.73 -23.08 4.34
CA GLY A 27 15.43 -22.04 5.31
C GLY A 27 15.90 -20.66 4.85
N GLY A 28 15.49 -19.62 5.58
CA GLY A 28 15.83 -18.24 5.26
C GLY A 28 16.02 -17.40 6.51
N ALA A 29 16.95 -16.46 6.47
CA ALA A 29 17.21 -15.53 7.57
C ALA A 29 17.69 -14.20 7.00
N VAL A 30 17.11 -13.11 7.47
CA VAL A 30 17.46 -11.74 7.07
C VAL A 30 17.82 -10.90 8.29
N LEU A 31 18.76 -9.98 8.13
CA LEU A 31 19.05 -8.94 9.11
C LEU A 31 18.91 -7.58 8.45
N SER A 32 17.93 -6.80 8.91
CA SER A 32 17.63 -5.47 8.41
C SER A 32 17.19 -4.55 9.54
N THR A 33 17.37 -3.24 9.36
CA THR A 33 16.84 -2.23 10.30
C THR A 33 16.05 -1.16 9.55
N THR A 34 15.12 -0.52 10.25
CA THR A 34 14.43 0.66 9.76
C THR A 34 15.34 1.89 9.77
N ILE A 35 15.11 2.82 8.85
CA ILE A 35 15.81 4.12 8.79
C ILE A 35 14.84 5.28 9.05
N ASP A 36 15.38 6.49 9.16
CA ASP A 36 14.65 7.75 9.34
C ASP A 36 13.99 8.27 8.05
N LYS A 37 13.47 7.34 7.22
CA LYS A 37 12.71 7.59 5.99
C LYS A 37 11.42 6.80 6.04
N SER A 38 10.33 7.29 5.48
CA SER A 38 9.03 6.64 5.63
C SER A 38 8.11 6.79 4.43
N CYS A 39 7.25 5.79 4.24
CA CYS A 39 6.04 5.91 3.44
C CYS A 39 4.88 6.39 4.31
N TYR A 40 4.05 7.25 3.75
CA TYR A 40 2.86 7.79 4.35
C TYR A 40 1.66 7.42 3.50
N ILE A 41 0.63 6.88 4.14
CA ILE A 41 -0.67 6.66 3.52
C ILE A 41 -1.68 7.52 4.25
N THR A 42 -2.31 8.45 3.53
CA THR A 42 -3.48 9.19 4.02
C THR A 42 -4.73 8.56 3.43
N CYS A 43 -5.74 8.30 4.25
CA CYS A 43 -7.01 7.73 3.83
C CYS A 43 -8.18 8.50 4.47
N ARG A 44 -9.21 8.79 3.67
CA ARG A 44 -10.48 9.35 4.15
C ARG A 44 -11.61 8.88 3.26
N TYR A 45 -12.84 8.95 3.75
CA TYR A 45 -14.00 8.89 2.87
C TYR A 45 -13.96 10.06 1.87
N LEU A 46 -14.25 9.77 0.61
CA LEU A 46 -14.36 10.78 -0.43
C LEU A 46 -15.70 11.51 -0.26
N PRO A 47 -15.70 12.85 -0.16
CA PRO A 47 -16.94 13.61 -0.11
C PRO A 47 -17.81 13.41 -1.37
N PRO A 48 -19.15 13.43 -1.27
CA PRO A 48 -20.07 13.05 -2.35
C PRO A 48 -20.28 14.14 -3.43
N PHE A 49 -19.35 15.07 -3.60
CA PHE A 49 -19.44 16.17 -4.58
C PHE A 49 -18.42 16.04 -5.72
N PHE A 50 -17.64 14.96 -5.76
CA PHE A 50 -16.78 14.61 -6.89
C PHE A 50 -17.53 13.74 -7.90
N GLU A 51 -17.12 13.77 -9.17
CA GLU A 51 -17.76 12.99 -10.25
C GLU A 51 -17.46 11.48 -10.17
N TYR A 52 -16.43 11.09 -9.42
CA TYR A 52 -15.99 9.71 -9.23
C TYR A 52 -16.28 9.23 -7.82
N HIS A 53 -16.43 7.92 -7.66
CA HIS A 53 -16.71 7.27 -6.38
C HIS A 53 -15.50 7.24 -5.46
N SER A 54 -14.33 6.87 -5.99
CA SER A 54 -13.09 6.76 -5.22
C SER A 54 -11.89 7.28 -6.02
N ARG A 55 -10.86 7.67 -5.28
CA ARG A 55 -9.63 8.20 -5.85
C ARG A 55 -8.40 7.72 -5.10
N ILE A 56 -7.39 7.32 -5.84
CA ILE A 56 -6.04 7.12 -5.28
C ILE A 56 -5.01 7.96 -6.02
N SER A 57 -4.01 8.43 -5.27
CA SER A 57 -2.86 9.16 -5.79
C SER A 57 -1.58 8.51 -5.27
N TYR A 58 -0.73 8.09 -6.19
CA TYR A 58 0.59 7.52 -5.95
C TYR A 58 1.50 7.97 -7.11
N SER A 59 2.30 7.08 -7.74
CA SER A 59 3.00 7.43 -8.99
C SER A 59 2.06 7.75 -10.16
N ARG A 60 0.77 7.43 -10.01
CA ARG A 60 -0.33 7.77 -10.93
C ARG A 60 -1.54 8.20 -10.11
N ILE A 61 -2.49 8.85 -10.76
CA ILE A 61 -3.81 9.14 -10.18
C ILE A 61 -4.81 8.21 -10.85
N GLU A 62 -5.63 7.53 -10.05
CA GLU A 62 -6.76 6.76 -10.51
C GLU A 62 -8.03 7.32 -9.86
N ASN A 63 -9.01 7.65 -10.69
CA ASN A 63 -10.37 8.00 -10.28
C ASN A 63 -11.28 6.92 -10.83
N VAL A 64 -12.11 6.32 -9.98
CA VAL A 64 -12.93 5.14 -10.34
C VAL A 64 -14.35 5.30 -9.83
N ASP A 65 -15.30 4.68 -10.54
CA ASP A 65 -16.72 4.66 -10.18
C ASP A 65 -17.09 3.53 -9.19
N ASP A 66 -16.16 2.60 -8.95
CA ASP A 66 -16.28 1.50 -8.00
C ASP A 66 -14.91 1.11 -7.44
N ASN A 67 -14.84 0.69 -6.18
CA ASN A 67 -13.59 0.30 -5.52
C ASN A 67 -12.91 -0.92 -6.20
N GLY A 68 -13.68 -1.79 -6.86
CA GLY A 68 -13.17 -2.92 -7.64
C GLY A 68 -12.49 -2.53 -8.95
N ALA A 69 -12.69 -1.31 -9.46
CA ALA A 69 -12.13 -0.86 -10.73
C ALA A 69 -10.70 -0.31 -10.62
N PHE A 70 -10.14 -0.18 -9.41
CA PHE A 70 -8.74 0.22 -9.24
C PHE A 70 -7.77 -0.75 -9.94
N GLU A 71 -6.84 -0.20 -10.72
CA GLU A 71 -5.70 -0.92 -11.30
C GLU A 71 -4.67 -1.25 -10.23
N HIS A 72 -4.47 -0.37 -9.24
CA HIS A 72 -3.52 -0.62 -8.15
C HIS A 72 -3.93 -1.85 -7.31
N PRO A 73 -3.18 -2.97 -7.39
CA PRO A 73 -3.63 -4.26 -6.90
C PRO A 73 -3.84 -4.28 -5.39
N SER A 74 -2.92 -3.69 -4.62
CA SER A 74 -3.02 -3.67 -3.15
C SER A 74 -4.16 -2.79 -2.66
N VAL A 75 -4.48 -1.68 -3.34
CA VAL A 75 -5.60 -0.83 -2.93
C VAL A 75 -6.91 -1.59 -3.14
N ARG A 76 -7.12 -2.10 -4.35
CA ARG A 76 -8.31 -2.88 -4.70
C ARG A 76 -8.51 -4.05 -3.74
N ALA A 77 -7.48 -4.89 -3.58
CA ALA A 77 -7.55 -6.08 -2.75
C ALA A 77 -7.77 -5.76 -1.26
N CYS A 78 -7.16 -4.70 -0.73
CA CYS A 78 -7.37 -4.31 0.67
C CYS A 78 -8.79 -3.78 0.91
N LEU A 79 -9.33 -2.96 0.00
CA LEU A 79 -10.70 -2.47 0.13
C LEU A 79 -11.71 -3.62 0.04
N GLU A 80 -11.51 -4.55 -0.91
CA GLU A 80 -12.31 -5.77 -1.05
C GLU A 80 -12.23 -6.64 0.21
N TYR A 81 -11.01 -6.93 0.70
CA TYR A 81 -10.79 -7.75 1.90
C TYR A 81 -11.44 -7.16 3.15
N LEU A 82 -11.44 -5.83 3.28
CA LEU A 82 -12.06 -5.12 4.39
C LEU A 82 -13.57 -4.87 4.19
N GLY A 83 -14.13 -5.20 3.02
CA GLY A 83 -15.53 -4.93 2.70
C GLY A 83 -15.88 -3.45 2.63
N VAL A 84 -14.92 -2.59 2.29
CA VAL A 84 -15.15 -1.14 2.17
C VAL A 84 -15.82 -0.85 0.83
N VAL A 85 -17.09 -0.47 0.90
CA VAL A 85 -17.91 -0.14 -0.28
C VAL A 85 -18.03 1.36 -0.48
N GLU A 86 -17.75 2.17 0.53
CA GLU A 86 -17.85 3.62 0.45
C GLU A 86 -16.74 4.22 -0.43
N GLY A 87 -17.01 5.41 -0.96
CA GLY A 87 -16.04 6.22 -1.66
C GLY A 87 -14.86 6.58 -0.76
N VAL A 88 -13.64 6.36 -1.22
CA VAL A 88 -12.41 6.65 -0.48
C VAL A 88 -11.45 7.50 -1.30
N GLU A 89 -10.72 8.37 -0.60
CA GLU A 89 -9.54 9.05 -1.13
C GLU A 89 -8.30 8.52 -0.39
N ILE A 90 -7.36 7.97 -1.15
CA ILE A 90 -6.09 7.44 -0.63
C ILE A 90 -4.91 8.17 -1.29
N HIS A 91 -3.96 8.63 -0.50
CA HIS A 91 -2.74 9.26 -1.00
C HIS A 91 -1.51 8.56 -0.44
N HIS A 92 -0.60 8.15 -1.32
CA HIS A 92 0.69 7.56 -0.97
C HIS A 92 1.83 8.52 -1.30
N VAL A 93 2.64 8.86 -0.30
CA VAL A 93 3.84 9.69 -0.42
C VAL A 93 4.98 9.01 0.32
N ALA A 94 6.21 9.06 -0.20
CA ALA A 94 7.39 8.54 0.48
C ALA A 94 8.53 9.57 0.46
N ASP A 95 9.35 9.57 1.51
CA ASP A 95 10.59 10.39 1.62
C ASP A 95 11.68 9.97 0.62
#